data_AF-A0A6L8HZG5-F1
#
_entry.id   AF-A0A6L8HZG5-F1
#
_cell.length_a   1.000
_cell.length_b   1.000
_cell.length_c   1.000
_cell.angle_alpha   90.00
_cell.angle_beta   90.00
_cell.angle_gamma   90.00
#
_symmetry.space_group_name_H-M   'P 1'
#
loop_
_entity.id
_entity.type
_entity.pdbx_description
1 polymer ?
#
loop_
_entity_poly.entity_id
_entity_poly.type
_entity_poly.pdbx_seq_one_letter_code
_entity_poly.pdbx_strand_id
1 'polypeptide(L)'
;MDTTLSETQRLLRESLRDYLSNEVPFDRIRELEREGGADQTLWEYLAGAGFLGLPFTEAHGGEGGELTDTAVVLEELTRRACVIPFLETTASALAIE
;
A
#
# COMPACT_ATOMS: atom_id res chain seq x y z
N MET A 1 -19.34 -12.53 -12.00
CA MET A 1 -18.44 -11.72 -11.17
C MET A 1 -17.61 -10.90 -12.12
N ASP A 2 -17.79 -9.59 -12.10
CA ASP A 2 -16.93 -8.68 -12.87
C ASP A 2 -15.67 -8.43 -12.03
N THR A 3 -14.50 -8.73 -12.60
CA THR A 3 -13.20 -8.58 -11.95
C THR A 3 -12.40 -7.42 -12.54
N THR A 4 -13.07 -6.56 -13.30
CA THR A 4 -12.46 -5.36 -13.88
C THR A 4 -12.26 -4.31 -12.78
N LEU A 5 -11.10 -3.66 -12.78
CA LEU A 5 -10.82 -2.59 -11.83
C LEU A 5 -11.72 -1.37 -12.08
N SER A 6 -12.19 -0.76 -10.99
CA SER A 6 -12.83 0.56 -11.01
C SER A 6 -11.84 1.64 -11.47
N GLU A 7 -12.34 2.82 -11.84
CA GLU A 7 -11.49 3.97 -12.19
C GLU A 7 -10.56 4.35 -11.03
N THR A 8 -11.10 4.41 -9.80
CA THR A 8 -10.33 4.65 -8.57
C THR A 8 -9.21 3.63 -8.40
N GLN A 9 -9.52 2.33 -8.56
CA GLN A 9 -8.53 1.27 -8.43
C GLN A 9 -7.44 1.34 -9.51
N ARG A 10 -7.79 1.74 -10.74
CA ARG A 10 -6.80 1.95 -11.80
C ARG A 10 -5.85 3.10 -11.45
N LEU A 11 -6.39 4.22 -10.95
CA LEU A 11 -5.59 5.37 -10.52
C LEU A 11 -4.66 5.02 -9.36
N LEU A 12 -5.17 4.32 -8.33
CA LEU A 12 -4.37 3.85 -7.20
C LEU A 12 -3.20 2.97 -7.67
N ARG A 13 -3.51 1.99 -8.54
CA ARG A 13 -2.51 1.08 -9.11
C ARG A 13 -1.44 1.83 -9.92
N GLU A 14 -1.85 2.72 -10.81
CA GLU A 14 -0.94 3.45 -11.70
C GLU A 14 -0.04 4.40 -10.90
N SER A 15 -0.62 5.18 -9.98
CA SER A 15 0.14 6.09 -9.10
C SER A 15 1.18 5.34 -8.26
N LEU A 16 0.78 4.25 -7.62
CA LEU A 16 1.72 3.50 -6.78
C LEU A 16 2.79 2.79 -7.62
N ARG A 17 2.41 2.20 -8.76
CA ARG A 17 3.35 1.52 -9.66
C ARG A 17 4.44 2.45 -10.16
N ASP A 18 4.09 3.66 -10.55
CA ASP A 18 5.04 4.66 -11.04
C ASP A 18 6.01 5.07 -9.93
N TYR A 19 5.51 5.33 -8.73
CA TYR A 19 6.35 5.63 -7.58
C TYR A 19 7.32 4.48 -7.25
N LEU A 20 6.81 3.26 -7.08
CA LEU A 20 7.62 2.08 -6.76
C LEU A 20 8.68 1.79 -7.82
N SER A 21 8.40 2.08 -9.08
CA SER A 21 9.34 1.87 -10.17
C SER A 21 10.52 2.83 -10.15
N ASN A 22 10.31 4.05 -9.65
CA ASN A 22 11.34 5.08 -9.57
C ASN A 22 12.09 5.04 -8.24
N GLU A 23 11.38 4.88 -7.12
CA GLU A 23 11.92 5.12 -5.78
C GLU A 23 12.32 3.84 -5.02
N VAL A 24 11.79 2.69 -5.44
CA VAL A 24 12.00 1.39 -4.76
C VAL A 24 12.62 0.36 -5.72
N PRO A 25 13.91 0.50 -6.07
CA PRO A 25 14.61 -0.50 -6.88
C PRO A 25 14.83 -1.80 -6.09
N PHE A 26 14.90 -2.95 -6.76
CA PHE A 26 15.13 -4.25 -6.10
C PHE A 26 16.43 -4.33 -5.30
N ASP A 27 17.46 -3.54 -5.64
CA ASP A 27 18.70 -3.51 -4.87
C ASP A 27 18.52 -2.91 -3.48
N ARG A 28 17.67 -1.89 -3.33
CA ARG A 28 17.27 -1.33 -2.03
C ARG A 28 16.57 -2.37 -1.16
N ILE A 29 15.72 -3.19 -1.76
CA ILE A 29 15.00 -4.27 -1.06
C ILE A 29 15.98 -5.31 -0.53
N ARG A 30 16.93 -5.75 -1.37
CA ARG A 30 17.98 -6.70 -0.95
C ARG A 30 18.87 -6.15 0.17
N GLU A 31 19.08 -4.84 0.22
CA GLU A 31 19.82 -4.20 1.30
C GLU A 31 19.02 -4.24 2.61
N LEU A 32 17.76 -3.81 2.58
CA LEU A 32 16.84 -3.86 3.73
C LEU A 32 16.67 -5.27 4.30
N GLU A 33 16.58 -6.28 3.43
CA GLU A 33 16.52 -7.70 3.85
C GLU A 33 17.78 -8.14 4.61
N ARG A 34 18.96 -7.67 4.23
CA ARG A 34 20.22 -7.99 4.94
C ARG A 34 20.34 -7.25 6.26
N GLU A 35 19.89 -6.01 6.31
CA GLU A 35 19.94 -5.17 7.50
C GLU A 35 18.87 -5.57 8.54
N GLY A 36 17.78 -6.19 8.09
CA GLY A 36 16.69 -6.64 8.95
C GLY A 36 15.78 -5.50 9.40
N GLY A 37 15.25 -4.74 8.43
CA GLY A 37 14.39 -3.58 8.69
C GLY A 37 13.28 -3.39 7.67
N ALA A 38 12.41 -2.40 7.94
CA ALA A 38 11.37 -1.97 7.02
C ALA A 38 11.82 -0.74 6.22
N ASP A 39 11.25 -0.58 5.03
CA ASP A 39 11.49 0.61 4.21
C ASP A 39 10.77 1.83 4.80
N GLN A 40 11.46 2.57 5.68
CA GLN A 40 10.90 3.75 6.35
C GLN A 40 10.50 4.86 5.38
N THR A 41 11.26 5.08 4.31
CA THR A 41 10.93 6.13 3.32
C THR A 41 9.66 5.78 2.57
N LEU A 42 9.51 4.52 2.13
CA LEU A 42 8.28 4.06 1.49
C LEU A 42 7.10 4.17 2.46
N TRP A 43 7.29 3.81 3.74
CA TRP A 43 6.26 3.92 4.76
C TRP A 43 5.74 5.35 4.92
N GLU A 44 6.66 6.32 5.02
CA GLU A 44 6.33 7.74 5.13
C GLU A 44 5.60 8.28 3.88
N TYR A 45 6.01 7.83 2.69
CA TYR A 45 5.31 8.14 1.45
C TYR A 45 3.88 7.62 1.47
N LEU A 46 3.67 6.35 1.81
CA LEU A 46 2.34 5.74 1.85
C LEU A 46 1.43 6.42 2.86
N ALA A 47 1.98 6.84 4.01
CA ALA A 47 1.24 7.60 5.01
C ALA A 47 0.83 8.98 4.48
N GLY A 48 1.77 9.72 3.88
CA GLY A 48 1.53 11.08 3.37
C GLY A 48 0.61 11.12 2.15
N ALA A 49 0.59 10.06 1.34
CA ALA A 49 -0.27 9.93 0.17
C ALA A 49 -1.64 9.26 0.46
N GLY A 50 -1.94 8.96 1.73
CA GLY A 50 -3.25 8.43 2.15
C GLY A 50 -3.44 6.92 1.95
N PHE A 51 -2.45 6.20 1.39
CA PHE A 51 -2.58 4.75 1.14
C PHE A 51 -2.79 3.93 2.40
N LEU A 52 -2.21 4.34 3.54
CA LEU A 52 -2.40 3.64 4.82
C LEU A 52 -3.80 3.87 5.41
N GLY A 53 -4.48 4.95 5.03
CA GLY A 53 -5.82 5.30 5.48
C GLY A 53 -6.93 4.64 4.67
N LEU A 54 -6.63 4.03 3.52
CA LEU A 54 -7.61 3.45 2.59
C LEU A 54 -8.65 2.53 3.24
N PRO A 55 -8.28 1.52 4.06
CA PRO A 55 -9.26 0.59 4.62
C PRO A 55 -10.00 1.14 5.84
N PHE A 56 -9.72 2.38 6.27
CA PHE A 56 -10.30 2.96 7.47
C PHE A 56 -11.38 3.98 7.11
N THR A 57 -12.45 4.02 7.89
CA THR A 57 -13.48 5.06 7.77
C THR A 57 -12.94 6.47 8.09
N GLU A 58 -13.60 7.50 7.55
CA GLU A 58 -13.32 8.91 7.87
C GLU A 58 -13.42 9.23 9.37
N ALA A 59 -14.28 8.53 10.12
CA ALA A 59 -14.42 8.71 11.58
C ALA A 59 -13.12 8.43 12.35
N HIS A 60 -12.23 7.63 11.76
CA HIS A 60 -10.91 7.29 12.28
C HIS A 60 -9.78 8.01 11.53
N GLY A 61 -10.11 8.98 10.67
CA GLY A 61 -9.15 9.71 9.84
C GLY A 61 -8.68 8.95 8.61
N GLY A 62 -9.42 7.92 8.17
CA GLY A 62 -9.14 7.19 6.94
C GLY A 62 -9.85 7.74 5.70
N GLU A 63 -9.63 7.09 4.57
CA GLU A 63 -10.12 7.51 3.25
C GLU A 63 -11.46 6.85 2.86
N GLY A 64 -11.98 5.92 3.68
CA GLY A 64 -13.27 5.26 3.45
C GLY A 64 -13.33 4.40 2.19
N GLY A 65 -12.19 3.84 1.76
CA GLY A 65 -12.10 2.95 0.60
C GLY A 65 -12.63 1.56 0.92
N GLU A 66 -12.91 0.78 -0.13
CA GLU A 66 -13.30 -0.62 0.03
C GLU A 66 -12.07 -1.50 0.29
N LEU A 67 -12.30 -2.70 0.85
CA LEU A 67 -11.25 -3.70 1.03
C LEU A 67 -10.58 -4.07 -0.32
N THR A 68 -11.33 -4.02 -1.41
CA THR A 68 -10.86 -4.27 -2.78
C THR A 68 -9.87 -3.18 -3.25
N ASP A 69 -10.04 -1.94 -2.82
CA ASP A 69 -9.10 -0.85 -3.12
C ASP A 69 -7.76 -1.08 -2.41
N THR A 70 -7.83 -1.48 -1.14
CA THR A 70 -6.64 -1.86 -0.35
C THR A 70 -5.93 -3.08 -0.96
N ALA A 71 -6.68 -4.05 -1.49
CA ALA A 71 -6.12 -5.21 -2.17
C ALA A 71 -5.31 -4.81 -3.41
N VAL A 72 -5.79 -3.85 -4.20
CA VAL A 72 -5.06 -3.35 -5.39
C VAL A 72 -3.74 -2.69 -5.00
N VAL A 73 -3.70 -1.95 -3.89
CA VAL A 73 -2.46 -1.36 -3.36
C VAL A 73 -1.50 -2.45 -2.89
N LEU A 74 -2.00 -3.45 -2.16
CA LEU A 74 -1.21 -4.59 -1.71
C LEU A 74 -0.60 -5.38 -2.87
N GLU A 75 -1.33 -5.56 -3.97
CA GLU A 75 -0.82 -6.24 -5.17
C GLU A 75 0.40 -5.54 -5.77
N GLU A 76 0.42 -4.20 -5.83
CA GLU A 76 1.56 -3.46 -6.38
C GLU A 76 2.76 -3.46 -5.41
N LEU A 77 2.51 -3.35 -4.11
CA LEU A 77 3.56 -3.43 -3.08
C LEU A 77 4.23 -4.81 -3.08
N THR A 78 3.44 -5.89 -3.14
CA THR A 78 3.95 -7.27 -3.17
C THR A 78 4.62 -7.61 -4.49
N ARG A 79 4.13 -7.08 -5.62
CA ARG A 79 4.80 -7.19 -6.93
C ARG A 79 6.21 -6.61 -6.90
N ARG A 80 6.43 -5.57 -6.10
CA ARG A 80 7.76 -4.98 -5.88
C ARG A 80 8.54 -5.68 -4.76
N ALA A 81 7.95 -6.59 -3.99
CA ALA A 81 8.55 -7.20 -2.80
C ALA A 81 8.91 -6.17 -1.71
N CYS A 82 8.10 -5.12 -1.56
CA CYS A 82 8.33 -4.10 -0.54
C CYS A 82 8.34 -4.71 0.88
N VAL A 83 9.34 -4.34 1.68
CA VAL A 83 9.50 -4.79 3.06
C VAL A 83 8.89 -3.75 3.99
N ILE A 84 7.57 -3.78 4.15
CA ILE A 84 6.81 -2.87 5.01
C ILE A 84 5.62 -3.60 5.65
N PRO A 85 5.16 -3.20 6.85
CA PRO A 85 4.04 -3.86 7.55
C PRO A 85 2.67 -3.40 7.03
N PHE A 86 2.49 -3.32 5.70
CA PHE A 86 1.29 -2.75 5.10
C PHE A 86 0.05 -3.61 5.36
N LEU A 87 0.15 -4.93 5.11
CA LEU A 87 -0.99 -5.84 5.27
C LEU A 87 -1.42 -5.93 6.75
N GLU A 88 -0.48 -6.05 7.66
CA GLU A 88 -0.74 -6.19 9.09
C GLU A 88 -1.42 -4.92 9.64
N THR A 89 -0.94 -3.75 9.20
CA THR A 89 -1.51 -2.46 9.60
C THR A 89 -2.92 -2.28 9.02
N THR A 90 -3.09 -2.53 7.72
CA THR A 90 -4.39 -2.35 7.04
C THR A 90 -5.43 -3.38 7.46
N ALA A 91 -5.03 -4.62 7.77
CA ALA A 91 -5.93 -5.66 8.27
C ALA A 91 -6.51 -5.32 9.65
N SER A 92 -5.81 -4.49 10.44
CA SER A 92 -6.32 -4.02 11.74
C SER A 92 -7.59 -3.16 11.60
N ALA A 93 -7.85 -2.58 10.42
CA ALA A 93 -9.10 -1.88 10.13
C ALA A 93 -10.33 -2.77 10.35
N LEU A 94 -10.25 -4.05 9.94
CA LEU A 94 -11.33 -5.03 10.10
C LEU A 94 -11.70 -5.31 11.57
N ALA A 95 -10.85 -4.91 12.52
CA ALA A 95 -11.10 -5.07 13.95
C ALA A 95 -11.73 -3.83 14.61
N ILE A 96 -11.74 -2.67 13.92
CA ILE A 96 -12.23 -1.41 14.47
C ILE A 96 -13.38 -0.76 13.67
N GLU A 97 -13.69 -1.30 12.48
CA GLU A 97 -14.95 -1.08 11.76
C GLU A 97 -16.12 -1.89 12.35
#